data_AF-Q2GIP9-F1
#
_entry.id   AF-Q2GIP9-F1
#
_cell.length_a   1.000
_cell.length_b   1.000
_cell.length_c   1.000
_cell.angle_alpha   90.00
_cell.angle_beta   90.00
_cell.angle_gamma   90.00
#
_symmetry.space_group_name_H-M   'P 1'
#
loop_
_entity.id
_entity.type
_entity.pdbx_description
1 polymer ?
#
loop_
_entity_poly.entity_id
_entity_poly.type
_entity_poly.pdbx_seq_one_letter_code
_entity_poly.pdbx_strand_id
1 'polypeptide(L)'
;MRKGKIILGSVMMSMAIVMAGNDVRAHDDVSALETGGAGYFYVGLDYSPAFSKIRDFSIRESNGETKAVYPYLKDGKSVKLESHKFDWNTPDPRIGFKDNMLVAMEGSVGYGIGGARVELEIGYERFKTKGIRDSGSKEDEADTVYLLAKELAYDVVTGQTDNLAAALAKTSGKDIVQFAKAVEISNSGIGKKVCETKRKDGDTTNRFAKYIVGAGDSSNAGTSLCGGKNQKSSDTDTGVEKAQALHDFVSNTLSDGTKNWPTSSETSKSNNDNAKAVAGDLTKKLTPEEKTIVAGLLAKTIEGGEVVEIRAVSSTSVMVNACYDLLSEGLGVVPYACVGLGGNFVGVVDGHITPKLAYRLKAGLSYQLSPEISAFAGGFYHRVVGDGVYDDLPAQRLVDDTSPAGRTKDTAIANFSMAYVGGEFGVRFAF
;
A
#
# COMPACT_ATOMS: atom_id res chain seq x y z
N MET A 1 -23.08 -3.25 8.36
CA MET A 1 -22.60 -1.91 8.80
C MET A 1 -23.64 -1.22 9.68
N ARG A 2 -23.66 -1.43 11.00
CA ARG A 2 -24.51 -0.62 11.92
C ARG A 2 -24.12 -0.65 13.41
N LYS A 3 -23.05 -1.36 13.80
CA LYS A 3 -22.71 -1.56 15.22
C LYS A 3 -21.71 -0.54 15.81
N GLY A 4 -20.91 0.15 14.99
CA GLY A 4 -19.88 1.09 15.49
C GLY A 4 -20.41 2.47 15.96
N LYS A 5 -21.55 2.94 15.43
CA LYS A 5 -22.09 4.27 15.77
C LYS A 5 -22.81 4.34 17.12
N ILE A 6 -23.21 3.20 17.69
CA ILE A 6 -23.99 3.17 18.93
C ILE A 6 -23.08 3.25 20.16
N ILE A 7 -21.86 2.71 20.07
CA ILE A 7 -20.96 2.57 21.23
C ILE A 7 -20.39 3.94 21.67
N LEU A 8 -20.00 4.81 20.73
CA LEU A 8 -19.44 6.13 21.07
C LEU A 8 -20.48 7.07 21.70
N GLY A 9 -21.73 7.04 21.20
CA GLY A 9 -22.84 7.79 21.78
C GLY A 9 -23.22 7.30 23.17
N SER A 10 -23.20 5.97 23.40
CA SER A 10 -23.49 5.41 24.72
C SER A 10 -22.40 5.68 25.75
N VAL A 11 -21.12 5.75 25.37
CA VAL A 11 -20.00 6.06 26.30
C VAL A 11 -20.01 7.54 26.70
N MET A 12 -20.23 8.45 25.75
CA MET A 12 -20.35 9.89 26.05
C MET A 12 -21.58 10.20 26.92
N MET A 13 -22.72 9.55 26.66
CA MET A 13 -23.94 9.73 27.47
C MET A 13 -23.81 9.10 28.86
N SER A 14 -23.15 7.95 29.00
CA SER A 14 -22.95 7.31 30.31
C SER A 14 -21.92 8.02 31.18
N MET A 15 -20.89 8.64 30.58
CA MET A 15 -19.95 9.48 31.32
C MET A 15 -20.62 10.77 31.85
N ALA A 16 -21.52 11.37 31.08
CA ALA A 16 -22.32 12.53 31.52
C ALA A 16 -23.34 12.16 32.64
N ILE A 17 -23.93 10.96 32.58
CA ILE A 17 -24.89 10.49 33.61
C ILE A 17 -24.19 10.12 34.92
N VAL A 18 -22.97 9.55 34.87
CA VAL A 18 -22.19 9.22 36.07
C VAL A 18 -21.72 10.49 36.80
N MET A 19 -21.45 11.59 36.08
CA MET A 19 -21.07 12.87 36.70
C MET A 19 -22.27 13.66 37.25
N ALA A 20 -23.47 13.50 36.69
CA ALA A 20 -24.69 14.11 37.24
C ALA A 20 -25.27 13.39 38.47
N GLY A 21 -24.77 12.18 38.78
CA GLY A 21 -25.27 11.35 39.89
C GLY A 21 -24.50 11.45 41.20
N ASN A 22 -23.29 12.02 41.19
CA ASN A 22 -22.47 12.14 42.39
C ASN A 22 -22.18 13.61 42.66
N ASP A 23 -22.78 14.12 43.74
CA ASP A 23 -22.46 15.39 44.39
C ASP A 23 -21.02 15.28 44.95
N VAL A 24 -20.00 15.46 44.10
CA VAL A 24 -18.59 15.40 44.49
C VAL A 24 -18.23 16.72 45.16
N ARG A 25 -18.52 16.81 46.46
CA ARG A 25 -17.88 17.78 47.34
C ARG A 25 -16.47 17.30 47.61
N ALA A 26 -15.48 17.88 46.92
CA ALA A 26 -14.08 17.73 47.28
C ALA A 26 -13.86 18.44 48.63
N HIS A 27 -13.46 17.66 49.64
CA HIS A 27 -13.03 18.20 50.93
C HIS A 27 -11.58 18.69 50.77
N ASP A 28 -11.34 19.96 51.08
CA ASP A 28 -10.02 20.58 51.15
C ASP A 28 -9.09 19.79 52.05
N ASP A 29 -7.93 19.37 51.53
CA ASP A 29 -6.64 19.30 52.24
C ASP A 29 -5.58 18.60 51.36
N VAL A 30 -5.10 19.30 50.32
CA VAL A 30 -3.77 19.03 49.74
C VAL A 30 -3.13 20.36 49.35
N SER A 31 -1.95 20.60 49.91
CA SER A 31 -1.15 21.83 49.88
C SER A 31 -1.12 22.51 48.50
N ALA A 32 -1.89 23.58 48.37
CA ALA A 32 -1.89 24.48 47.22
C ALA A 32 -0.58 25.30 47.19
N LEU A 33 0.09 25.27 46.04
CA LEU A 33 0.92 26.37 45.58
C LEU A 33 0.03 27.62 45.55
N GLU A 34 0.39 28.68 46.29
CA GLU A 34 -0.41 29.92 46.44
C GLU A 34 -0.67 30.62 45.09
N THR A 35 -1.71 30.19 44.38
CA THR A 35 -2.33 30.94 43.28
C THR A 35 -3.79 31.18 43.66
N GLY A 36 -4.10 32.37 44.17
CA GLY A 36 -5.37 32.73 44.81
C GLY A 36 -6.61 32.83 43.88
N GLY A 37 -6.90 31.80 43.10
CA GLY A 37 -8.14 31.66 42.32
C GLY A 37 -8.86 30.36 42.66
N ALA A 38 -10.19 30.40 42.75
CA ALA A 38 -11.01 29.19 42.87
C ALA A 38 -10.87 28.35 41.59
N GLY A 39 -10.54 27.07 41.74
CA GLY A 39 -10.46 26.14 40.62
C GLY A 39 -11.85 25.75 40.11
N TYR A 40 -11.94 25.41 38.82
CA TYR A 40 -13.19 25.01 38.18
C TYR A 40 -12.98 23.86 37.20
N PHE A 41 -13.98 22.99 37.08
CA PHE A 41 -14.01 21.95 36.04
C PHE A 41 -14.78 22.46 34.83
N TYR A 42 -14.48 21.92 33.65
CA TYR A 42 -15.27 22.20 32.47
C TYR A 42 -15.28 21.05 31.47
N VAL A 43 -16.30 21.04 30.62
CA VAL A 43 -16.39 20.18 29.44
C VAL A 43 -16.38 21.06 28.19
N GLY A 44 -15.56 20.68 27.22
CA GLY A 44 -15.43 21.34 25.92
C GLY A 44 -15.92 20.46 24.79
N LEU A 45 -16.51 21.09 23.79
CA LEU A 45 -16.81 20.50 22.49
C LEU A 45 -16.36 21.45 21.39
N ASP A 46 -15.57 20.96 20.45
CA ASP A 46 -15.12 21.74 19.31
C ASP A 46 -15.19 21.01 17.98
N TYR A 47 -15.33 21.82 16.95
CA TYR A 47 -15.23 21.45 15.56
C TYR A 47 -13.86 21.90 15.03
N SER A 48 -13.09 20.94 14.53
CA SER A 48 -11.65 21.10 14.28
C SER A 48 -11.25 20.76 12.83
N PRO A 49 -11.74 21.49 11.80
CA PRO A 49 -11.40 21.21 10.40
C PRO A 49 -9.88 21.22 10.18
N ALA A 50 -9.37 20.15 9.57
CA ALA A 50 -7.94 19.86 9.49
C ALA A 50 -7.46 19.72 8.04
N PHE A 51 -6.39 20.44 7.71
CA PHE A 51 -5.65 20.34 6.46
C PHE A 51 -4.53 19.33 6.59
N SER A 52 -4.50 18.37 5.66
CA SER A 52 -3.56 17.26 5.69
C SER A 52 -2.14 17.73 5.37
N LYS A 53 -1.17 17.34 6.21
CA LYS A 53 0.26 17.41 5.92
C LYS A 53 0.90 16.02 5.96
N ILE A 54 0.14 15.00 5.54
CA ILE A 54 0.67 13.65 5.33
C ILE A 54 1.59 13.67 4.10
N ARG A 55 2.84 13.24 4.28
CA ARG A 55 3.88 13.31 3.25
C ARG A 55 4.66 12.01 3.16
N ASP A 56 5.32 11.86 2.02
CA ASP A 56 6.30 10.81 1.74
C ASP A 56 5.71 9.39 1.93
N PHE A 57 4.44 9.24 1.53
CA PHE A 57 3.73 7.98 1.63
C PHE A 57 4.31 6.95 0.67
N SER A 58 4.70 5.81 1.23
CA SER A 58 5.11 4.62 0.49
C SER A 58 4.57 3.38 1.18
N ILE A 59 4.40 2.30 0.43
CA ILE A 59 3.93 1.02 0.95
C ILE A 59 4.68 -0.12 0.26
N ARG A 60 4.99 -1.17 1.02
CA ARG A 60 5.67 -2.39 0.56
C ARG A 60 5.22 -3.59 1.37
N GLU A 61 5.45 -4.79 0.86
CA GLU A 61 5.26 -6.02 1.61
C GLU A 61 6.22 -6.11 2.80
N SER A 62 5.80 -6.79 3.86
CA SER A 62 6.63 -6.99 5.07
C SER A 62 7.81 -7.96 4.86
N ASN A 63 7.89 -8.62 3.70
CA ASN A 63 9.08 -9.39 3.29
C ASN A 63 10.15 -8.49 2.63
N GLY A 64 9.81 -7.24 2.25
CA GLY A 64 10.71 -6.31 1.57
C GLY A 64 10.96 -6.61 0.09
N GLU A 65 10.18 -7.50 -0.52
CA GLU A 65 10.37 -7.93 -1.92
C GLU A 65 9.70 -6.99 -2.94
N THR A 66 8.82 -6.09 -2.50
CA THR A 66 8.14 -5.14 -3.38
C THR A 66 9.13 -4.25 -4.12
N LYS A 67 9.03 -4.24 -5.44
CA LYS A 67 9.82 -3.39 -6.33
C LYS A 67 9.06 -2.16 -6.79
N ALA A 68 7.75 -2.28 -6.96
CA ALA A 68 6.88 -1.17 -7.35
C ALA A 68 5.44 -1.40 -6.88
N VAL A 69 4.72 -0.29 -6.71
CA VAL A 69 3.30 -0.26 -6.38
C VAL A 69 2.50 0.09 -7.63
N TYR A 70 1.46 -0.70 -7.95
CA TYR A 70 0.62 -0.47 -9.12
C TYR A 70 -0.85 -0.26 -8.74
N PRO A 71 -1.50 0.81 -9.22
CA PRO A 71 -2.89 1.07 -8.87
C PRO A 71 -3.86 0.19 -9.66
N TYR A 72 -5.05 -0.04 -9.11
CA TYR A 72 -6.10 -0.79 -9.80
C TYR A 72 -6.69 -0.03 -11.01
N LEU A 73 -7.05 -0.76 -12.06
CA LEU A 73 -7.70 -0.21 -13.26
C LEU A 73 -9.18 0.07 -12.99
N LYS A 74 -9.55 1.34 -13.06
CA LYS A 74 -10.95 1.77 -13.06
C LYS A 74 -11.71 1.20 -14.27
N ASP A 75 -12.48 0.14 -14.07
CA ASP A 75 -13.29 -0.52 -15.11
C ASP A 75 -14.80 -0.48 -14.88
N GLY A 76 -15.25 0.22 -13.83
CA GLY A 76 -16.67 0.42 -13.50
C GLY A 76 -17.41 -0.85 -13.03
N LYS A 77 -16.70 -1.96 -12.77
CA LYS A 77 -17.24 -3.21 -12.21
C LYS A 77 -16.79 -3.36 -10.76
N SER A 78 -17.40 -4.30 -10.03
CA SER A 78 -16.96 -4.61 -8.66
C SER A 78 -15.48 -4.97 -8.65
N VAL A 79 -14.73 -4.48 -7.66
CA VAL A 79 -13.30 -4.74 -7.52
C VAL A 79 -13.06 -6.25 -7.47
N LYS A 80 -12.31 -6.77 -8.43
CA LYS A 80 -11.83 -8.15 -8.46
C LYS A 80 -10.32 -8.13 -8.46
N LEU A 81 -9.70 -8.66 -7.42
CA LEU A 81 -8.25 -8.67 -7.24
C LEU A 81 -7.60 -9.71 -8.18
N GLU A 82 -7.73 -9.47 -9.48
CA GLU A 82 -7.15 -10.28 -10.54
C GLU A 82 -5.92 -9.55 -11.09
N SER A 83 -4.84 -10.28 -11.34
CA SER A 83 -3.54 -9.73 -11.76
C SER A 83 -3.57 -8.79 -12.99
N HIS A 84 -4.47 -9.03 -13.95
CA HIS A 84 -4.61 -8.22 -15.17
C HIS A 84 -5.45 -6.94 -14.99
N LYS A 85 -6.00 -6.72 -13.79
CA LYS A 85 -6.82 -5.55 -13.44
C LYS A 85 -6.01 -4.41 -12.83
N PHE A 86 -4.68 -4.48 -12.85
CA PHE A 86 -3.79 -3.43 -12.35
C PHE A 86 -3.16 -2.64 -13.50
N ASP A 87 -2.94 -1.36 -13.27
CA ASP A 87 -2.32 -0.44 -14.23
C ASP A 87 -0.81 -0.55 -14.16
N TRP A 88 -0.28 -1.56 -14.85
CA TRP A 88 1.16 -1.81 -14.99
C TRP A 88 1.93 -0.66 -15.66
N ASN A 89 1.26 0.33 -16.25
CA ASN A 89 1.92 1.48 -16.89
C ASN A 89 2.20 2.64 -15.93
N THR A 90 1.62 2.62 -14.72
CA THR A 90 1.76 3.69 -13.72
C THR A 90 2.41 3.12 -12.45
N PRO A 91 3.72 2.77 -12.48
CA PRO A 91 4.43 2.35 -11.27
C PRO A 91 4.55 3.50 -10.27
N ASP A 92 4.47 3.16 -8.99
CA ASP A 92 4.65 4.05 -7.84
C ASP A 92 3.85 5.36 -7.94
N PRO A 93 2.51 5.27 -8.05
CA PRO A 93 1.67 6.45 -8.11
C PRO A 93 1.82 7.26 -6.81
N ARG A 94 1.77 8.59 -6.92
CA ARG A 94 1.78 9.45 -5.75
C ARG A 94 0.47 9.31 -4.97
N ILE A 95 0.52 8.62 -3.83
CA ILE A 95 -0.62 8.49 -2.92
C ILE A 95 -0.71 9.74 -2.07
N GLY A 96 -1.74 10.56 -2.32
CA GLY A 96 -2.02 11.79 -1.57
C GLY A 96 -3.28 11.65 -0.72
N PHE A 97 -3.46 12.59 0.22
CA PHE A 97 -4.62 12.62 1.11
C PHE A 97 -5.33 13.98 1.06
N LYS A 98 -6.66 13.95 1.09
CA LYS A 98 -7.56 15.11 1.13
C LYS A 98 -7.60 15.70 2.54
N ASP A 99 -7.97 16.97 2.61
CA ASP A 99 -8.24 17.66 3.86
C ASP A 99 -9.53 17.12 4.50
N ASN A 100 -9.57 17.15 5.83
CA ASN A 100 -10.71 16.73 6.63
C ASN A 100 -11.51 17.95 7.09
N MET A 101 -12.43 18.41 6.23
CA MET A 101 -13.27 19.59 6.48
C MET A 101 -14.68 19.26 6.98
N LEU A 102 -14.97 18.02 7.40
CA LEU A 102 -16.36 17.64 7.78
C LEU A 102 -16.44 16.73 9.01
N VAL A 103 -15.46 15.84 9.20
CA VAL A 103 -15.51 14.81 10.26
C VAL A 103 -14.33 15.03 11.21
N ALA A 104 -14.35 16.17 11.89
CA ALA A 104 -13.36 16.51 12.91
C ALA A 104 -14.08 17.14 14.10
N MET A 105 -14.49 16.29 15.04
CA MET A 105 -15.10 16.71 16.30
C MET A 105 -14.18 16.26 17.42
N GLU A 106 -13.98 17.15 18.39
CA GLU A 106 -13.17 16.88 19.56
C GLU A 106 -14.01 17.14 20.81
N GLY A 107 -13.80 16.30 21.81
CA GLY A 107 -14.37 16.46 23.13
C GLY A 107 -13.26 16.60 24.14
N SER A 108 -13.40 17.53 25.07
CA SER A 108 -12.43 17.75 26.12
C SER A 108 -13.06 17.83 27.50
N VAL A 109 -12.31 17.40 28.50
CA VAL A 109 -12.60 17.63 29.92
C VAL A 109 -11.40 18.32 30.51
N GLY A 110 -11.63 19.44 31.18
CA GLY A 110 -10.54 20.26 31.70
C GLY A 110 -10.76 20.72 33.13
N TYR A 111 -9.66 21.16 33.73
CA TYR A 111 -9.61 21.80 35.03
C TYR A 111 -8.76 23.06 34.92
N GLY A 112 -9.28 24.18 35.42
CA GLY A 112 -8.62 25.49 35.40
C GLY A 112 -8.40 26.06 36.79
N ILE A 113 -7.27 26.72 36.99
CA ILE A 113 -6.98 27.59 38.15
C ILE A 113 -6.34 28.88 37.62
N GLY A 114 -7.00 30.01 37.86
CA GLY A 114 -6.55 31.31 37.34
C GLY A 114 -6.45 31.30 35.82
N GLY A 115 -5.28 31.65 35.27
CA GLY A 115 -5.01 31.59 33.83
C GLY A 115 -4.50 30.23 33.33
N ALA A 116 -4.18 29.27 34.21
CA ALA A 116 -3.66 27.96 33.80
C ALA A 116 -4.80 26.94 33.70
N ARG A 117 -4.77 26.09 32.67
CA ARG A 117 -5.73 24.99 32.49
C ARG A 117 -5.04 23.71 32.03
N VAL A 118 -5.57 22.57 32.45
CA VAL A 118 -5.19 21.25 31.94
C VAL A 118 -6.42 20.64 31.27
N GLU A 119 -6.29 20.18 30.03
CA GLU A 119 -7.36 19.58 29.23
C GLU A 119 -6.98 18.16 28.81
N LEU A 120 -7.84 17.18 29.10
CA LEU A 120 -7.83 15.89 28.42
C LEU A 120 -8.75 15.99 27.20
N GLU A 121 -8.20 15.78 26.02
CA GLU A 121 -8.89 15.94 24.74
C GLU A 121 -8.87 14.64 23.93
N ILE A 122 -10.00 14.31 23.33
CA ILE A 122 -10.16 13.17 22.43
C ILE A 122 -10.70 13.68 21.11
N GLY A 123 -9.96 13.45 20.03
CA GLY A 123 -10.31 13.85 18.67
C GLY A 123 -10.36 12.67 17.71
N TYR A 124 -11.14 12.82 16.64
CA TYR A 124 -11.13 11.90 15.51
C TYR A 124 -11.00 12.66 14.19
N GLU A 125 -9.98 12.32 13.41
CA GLU A 125 -9.76 12.86 12.07
C GLU A 125 -9.67 11.75 11.03
N ARG A 126 -10.18 12.03 9.82
CA ARG A 126 -10.14 11.09 8.70
C ARG A 126 -9.73 11.80 7.41
N PHE A 127 -8.51 11.50 6.95
CA PHE A 127 -7.94 12.04 5.71
C PHE A 127 -8.11 11.02 4.59
N LYS A 128 -9.11 11.22 3.73
CA LYS A 128 -9.38 10.31 2.59
C LYS A 128 -8.25 10.34 1.57
N THR A 129 -8.00 9.25 0.86
CA THR A 129 -7.06 9.26 -0.26
C THR A 129 -7.55 10.15 -1.40
N LYS A 130 -6.61 10.79 -2.09
CA LYS A 130 -6.85 11.51 -3.34
C LYS A 130 -6.87 10.48 -4.47
N GLY A 131 -7.87 10.57 -5.34
CA GLY A 131 -7.91 9.75 -6.55
C GLY A 131 -6.70 10.05 -7.43
N ILE A 132 -6.10 9.00 -7.99
CA ILE A 132 -4.88 9.09 -8.83
C ILE A 132 -5.19 9.81 -10.16
N ARG A 133 -6.44 9.70 -10.63
CA ARG A 133 -6.92 10.23 -11.92
C ARG A 133 -7.95 11.31 -11.64
N ASP A 134 -7.46 12.52 -11.40
CA ASP A 134 -8.26 13.67 -10.98
C ASP A 134 -9.20 14.14 -12.12
N SER A 135 -10.51 13.92 -11.98
CA SER A 135 -11.55 14.57 -12.79
C SER A 135 -12.91 14.62 -12.07
N GLY A 136 -12.95 15.25 -10.89
CA GLY A 136 -14.17 15.86 -10.35
C GLY A 136 -15.43 14.98 -10.18
N SER A 137 -15.33 13.66 -10.25
CA SER A 137 -16.44 12.71 -10.13
C SER A 137 -16.17 11.73 -9.00
N LYS A 138 -17.26 11.21 -8.42
CA LYS A 138 -17.33 10.45 -7.17
C LYS A 138 -16.13 9.52 -6.93
N GLU A 139 -15.64 9.54 -5.70
CA GLU A 139 -14.62 8.60 -5.20
C GLU A 139 -15.08 7.16 -5.48
N ASP A 140 -14.37 6.47 -6.36
CA ASP A 140 -14.63 5.06 -6.67
C ASP A 140 -13.68 4.20 -5.84
N GLU A 141 -14.19 3.09 -5.28
CA GLU A 141 -13.41 2.17 -4.42
C GLU A 141 -12.12 1.67 -5.12
N ALA A 142 -12.12 1.60 -6.45
CA ALA A 142 -10.97 1.25 -7.28
C ALA A 142 -9.74 2.15 -7.10
N ASP A 143 -9.92 3.45 -6.80
CA ASP A 143 -8.79 4.40 -6.67
C ASP A 143 -8.00 4.21 -5.36
N THR A 144 -8.42 3.25 -4.53
CA THR A 144 -7.84 2.97 -3.22
C THR A 144 -7.07 1.66 -3.16
N VAL A 145 -7.06 0.89 -4.25
CA VAL A 145 -6.51 -0.47 -4.30
C VAL A 145 -5.18 -0.48 -5.04
N TYR A 146 -4.16 -1.09 -4.42
CA TYR A 146 -2.78 -1.10 -4.90
C TYR A 146 -2.20 -2.52 -4.84
N LEU A 147 -1.60 -2.97 -5.95
CA LEU A 147 -0.80 -4.19 -6.01
C LEU A 147 0.65 -3.87 -5.63
N LEU A 148 1.20 -4.65 -4.72
CA LEU A 148 2.61 -4.66 -4.35
C LEU A 148 3.30 -5.69 -5.25
N ALA A 149 3.91 -5.22 -6.33
CA ALA A 149 4.53 -6.10 -7.32
C ALA A 149 6.01 -6.35 -7.03
N LYS A 150 6.44 -7.56 -7.40
CA LYS A 150 7.79 -8.08 -7.18
C LYS A 150 8.65 -8.01 -8.44
N GLU A 151 9.85 -8.57 -8.35
CA GLU A 151 10.95 -8.40 -9.29
C GLU A 151 10.65 -8.86 -10.72
N LEU A 152 10.12 -10.07 -10.93
CA LEU A 152 9.86 -10.60 -12.27
C LEU A 152 8.81 -9.77 -13.01
N ALA A 153 7.69 -9.45 -12.36
CA ALA A 153 6.63 -8.64 -12.97
C ALA A 153 7.14 -7.23 -13.30
N TYR A 154 7.86 -6.60 -12.37
CA TYR A 154 8.45 -5.28 -12.57
C TYR A 154 9.47 -5.25 -13.72
N ASP A 155 10.41 -6.21 -13.74
CA ASP A 155 11.49 -6.25 -14.73
C ASP A 155 10.98 -6.53 -16.14
N VAL A 156 9.91 -7.32 -16.30
CA VAL A 156 9.27 -7.54 -17.62
C VAL A 156 8.69 -6.24 -18.16
N VAL A 157 7.89 -5.52 -17.36
CA VAL A 157 7.20 -4.30 -17.82
C VAL A 157 8.20 -3.18 -18.11
N THR A 158 9.23 -3.05 -17.28
CA THR A 158 10.29 -2.04 -17.44
C THR A 158 11.36 -2.42 -18.46
N GLY A 159 11.38 -3.68 -18.94
CA GLY A 159 12.32 -4.15 -19.95
C GLY A 159 13.74 -4.42 -19.42
N GLN A 160 13.90 -4.61 -18.10
CA GLN A 160 15.18 -4.88 -17.43
C GLN A 160 15.66 -6.31 -17.70
N THR A 161 16.16 -6.55 -18.92
CA THR A 161 16.46 -7.90 -19.43
C THR A 161 17.45 -8.67 -18.55
N ASP A 162 18.51 -8.02 -18.07
CA ASP A 162 19.56 -8.70 -17.28
C ASP A 162 19.08 -9.02 -15.85
N ASN A 163 18.32 -8.11 -15.23
CA ASN A 163 17.72 -8.34 -13.91
C ASN A 163 16.67 -9.45 -13.99
N LEU A 164 15.80 -9.40 -15.01
CA LEU A 164 14.82 -10.45 -15.27
C LEU A 164 15.48 -11.81 -15.47
N ALA A 165 16.57 -11.87 -16.25
CA ALA A 165 17.31 -13.11 -16.47
C ALA A 165 17.91 -13.65 -15.16
N ALA A 166 18.44 -12.78 -14.30
CA ALA A 166 18.99 -13.16 -13.01
C ALA A 166 17.91 -13.66 -12.04
N ALA A 167 16.75 -13.00 -12.01
CA ALA A 167 15.61 -13.38 -11.20
C ALA A 167 14.99 -14.71 -11.69
N LEU A 168 14.74 -14.86 -12.99
CA LEU A 168 14.27 -16.11 -13.60
C LEU A 168 15.22 -17.28 -13.36
N ALA A 169 16.54 -17.04 -13.32
CA ALA A 169 17.51 -18.08 -13.02
C ALA A 169 17.41 -18.64 -11.59
N LYS A 170 16.84 -17.87 -10.64
CA LYS A 170 16.56 -18.31 -9.27
C LYS A 170 15.20 -19.01 -9.14
N THR A 171 14.34 -18.89 -10.14
CA THR A 171 13.02 -19.52 -10.19
C THR A 171 13.15 -21.01 -10.53
N SER A 172 12.36 -21.85 -9.87
CA SER A 172 12.40 -23.30 -10.12
C SER A 172 11.86 -23.63 -11.51
N GLY A 173 12.39 -24.68 -12.16
CA GLY A 173 11.87 -25.11 -13.45
C GLY A 173 10.39 -25.50 -13.41
N LYS A 174 9.89 -25.98 -12.25
CA LYS A 174 8.48 -26.30 -12.03
C LYS A 174 7.58 -25.08 -12.14
N ASP A 175 8.01 -23.97 -11.53
CA ASP A 175 7.26 -22.71 -11.58
C ASP A 175 7.25 -22.14 -13.01
N ILE A 176 8.34 -22.31 -13.78
CA ILE A 176 8.39 -21.93 -15.20
C ILE A 176 7.44 -22.76 -16.05
N VAL A 177 7.32 -24.06 -15.78
CA VAL A 177 6.32 -24.92 -16.45
C VAL A 177 4.90 -24.43 -16.14
N GLN A 178 4.62 -24.07 -14.89
CA GLN A 178 3.30 -23.52 -14.50
C GLN A 178 3.02 -22.18 -15.19
N PHE A 179 4.00 -21.28 -15.21
CA PHE A 179 3.91 -20.00 -15.92
C PHE A 179 3.63 -20.19 -17.41
N ALA A 180 4.36 -21.08 -18.09
CA ALA A 180 4.15 -21.35 -19.52
C ALA A 180 2.74 -21.90 -19.82
N LYS A 181 2.21 -22.78 -18.96
CA LYS A 181 0.81 -23.25 -19.05
C LYS A 181 -0.18 -22.10 -18.90
N ALA A 182 0.06 -21.19 -17.96
CA ALA A 182 -0.78 -20.02 -17.78
C ALA A 182 -0.72 -19.07 -18.98
N VAL A 183 0.46 -18.85 -19.57
CA VAL A 183 0.62 -18.07 -20.81
C VAL A 183 -0.18 -18.70 -21.96
N GLU A 184 -0.11 -20.01 -22.13
CA GLU A 184 -0.85 -20.70 -23.19
C GLU A 184 -2.38 -20.54 -23.05
N ILE A 185 -2.89 -20.69 -21.83
CA ILE A 185 -4.32 -20.54 -21.53
C ILE A 185 -4.78 -19.09 -21.70
N SER A 186 -4.02 -18.12 -21.19
CA SER A 186 -4.42 -16.72 -21.19
C SER A 186 -4.19 -16.01 -22.52
N ASN A 187 -3.07 -16.29 -23.20
CA ASN A 187 -2.75 -15.69 -24.49
C ASN A 187 -1.72 -16.55 -25.27
N SER A 188 -2.21 -17.55 -26.01
CA SER A 188 -1.36 -18.41 -26.84
C SER A 188 -0.53 -17.67 -27.89
N GLY A 189 -0.90 -16.44 -28.27
CA GLY A 189 -0.11 -15.58 -29.16
C GLY A 189 1.24 -15.18 -28.56
N ILE A 190 1.27 -14.87 -27.26
CA ILE A 190 2.50 -14.55 -26.52
C ILE A 190 3.42 -15.78 -26.48
N GLY A 191 2.85 -16.94 -26.14
CA GLY A 191 3.60 -18.20 -26.05
C GLY A 191 4.31 -18.59 -27.35
N LYS A 192 3.77 -18.20 -28.51
CA LYS A 192 4.37 -18.45 -29.84
C LYS A 192 5.60 -17.58 -30.15
N LYS A 193 5.71 -16.40 -29.53
CA LYS A 193 6.84 -15.47 -29.75
C LYS A 193 8.05 -15.81 -28.88
N VAL A 194 7.81 -16.47 -27.76
CA VAL A 194 8.81 -16.80 -26.74
C VAL A 194 9.37 -18.19 -27.00
N CYS A 195 10.70 -18.32 -26.92
CA CYS A 195 11.42 -19.56 -27.23
C CYS A 195 11.11 -20.09 -28.63
N GLU A 196 10.90 -19.20 -29.60
CA GLU A 196 10.70 -19.61 -30.98
C GLU A 196 12.00 -20.20 -31.56
N THR A 197 12.00 -21.50 -31.84
CA THR A 197 13.15 -22.21 -32.45
C THR A 197 13.49 -21.63 -33.81
N LYS A 198 14.76 -21.71 -34.18
CA LYS A 198 15.30 -21.08 -35.38
C LYS A 198 15.86 -22.11 -36.35
N ARG A 199 15.94 -21.69 -37.61
CA ARG A 199 16.66 -22.42 -38.67
C ARG A 199 18.16 -22.17 -38.55
N LYS A 200 18.95 -22.97 -39.26
CA LYS A 200 20.37 -22.66 -39.46
C LYS A 200 20.50 -21.42 -40.34
N ASP A 201 21.53 -20.61 -40.09
CA ASP A 201 21.86 -19.49 -40.98
C ASP A 201 22.30 -20.06 -42.35
N GLY A 202 21.67 -19.61 -43.43
CA GLY A 202 21.94 -20.11 -44.79
C GLY A 202 21.26 -21.43 -45.17
N ASP A 203 20.31 -21.92 -44.35
CA ASP A 203 19.54 -23.14 -44.63
C ASP A 203 18.63 -23.02 -45.87
N THR A 204 18.71 -24.00 -46.77
CA THR A 204 17.84 -24.14 -47.96
C THR A 204 16.67 -25.09 -47.73
N THR A 205 16.69 -25.86 -46.63
CA THR A 205 15.72 -26.94 -46.33
C THR A 205 14.51 -26.49 -45.52
N ASN A 206 14.53 -25.24 -45.02
CA ASN A 206 13.43 -24.58 -44.30
C ASN A 206 13.02 -25.26 -42.97
N ARG A 207 13.90 -26.06 -42.34
CA ARG A 207 13.59 -26.81 -41.10
C ARG A 207 14.07 -26.10 -39.84
N PHE A 208 13.21 -26.02 -38.83
CA PHE A 208 13.52 -25.47 -37.52
C PHE A 208 14.07 -26.54 -36.55
N ALA A 209 14.77 -26.09 -35.51
CA ALA A 209 15.22 -26.98 -34.44
C ALA A 209 14.03 -27.65 -33.73
N LYS A 210 14.23 -28.86 -33.24
CA LYS A 210 13.24 -29.57 -32.42
C LYS A 210 13.64 -29.55 -30.94
N TYR A 211 12.74 -29.17 -30.05
CA TYR A 211 13.00 -29.25 -28.61
C TYR A 211 13.17 -30.68 -28.13
N ILE A 212 14.26 -30.93 -27.41
CA ILE A 212 14.63 -32.21 -26.82
C ILE A 212 15.31 -32.00 -25.47
N VAL A 213 15.44 -33.06 -24.68
CA VAL A 213 16.13 -33.01 -23.38
C VAL A 213 17.65 -32.89 -23.53
N GLY A 214 18.23 -33.48 -24.58
CA GLY A 214 19.67 -33.47 -24.83
C GLY A 214 20.15 -32.27 -25.64
N ALA A 215 21.45 -32.21 -25.94
CA ALA A 215 22.02 -31.21 -26.83
C ALA A 215 21.63 -31.46 -28.30
N GLY A 216 21.47 -30.38 -29.05
CA GLY A 216 21.44 -30.43 -30.50
C GLY A 216 22.81 -30.72 -31.10
N ASP A 217 22.86 -31.49 -32.19
CA ASP A 217 24.08 -31.66 -32.97
C ASP A 217 23.78 -31.75 -34.49
N SER A 218 24.82 -31.97 -35.28
CA SER A 218 24.71 -32.09 -36.74
C SER A 218 23.94 -33.32 -37.23
N SER A 219 23.58 -34.26 -36.33
CA SER A 219 22.89 -35.50 -36.64
C SER A 219 21.41 -35.50 -36.25
N ASN A 220 21.02 -34.77 -35.19
CA ASN A 220 19.67 -34.89 -34.61
C ASN A 220 18.77 -33.64 -34.74
N ALA A 221 19.30 -32.49 -35.20
CA ALA A 221 18.58 -31.22 -35.37
C ALA A 221 17.81 -30.73 -34.12
N GLY A 222 18.18 -31.24 -32.95
CA GLY A 222 17.55 -30.92 -31.68
C GLY A 222 18.03 -29.62 -31.05
N THR A 223 17.39 -29.20 -29.96
CA THR A 223 17.89 -28.15 -29.06
C THR A 223 17.27 -28.31 -27.68
N SER A 224 18.06 -28.04 -26.64
CA SER A 224 17.62 -27.83 -25.25
C SER A 224 17.66 -26.35 -24.85
N LEU A 225 18.10 -25.49 -25.75
CA LEU A 225 18.15 -24.04 -25.59
C LEU A 225 16.88 -23.38 -26.12
N CYS A 226 16.23 -22.55 -25.30
CA CYS A 226 15.13 -21.67 -25.67
C CYS A 226 15.54 -20.79 -26.85
N GLY A 227 14.82 -20.92 -27.97
CA GLY A 227 15.11 -20.23 -29.23
C GLY A 227 16.34 -20.76 -29.97
N GLY A 228 16.76 -21.99 -29.66
CA GLY A 228 17.91 -22.65 -30.29
C GLY A 228 17.73 -22.88 -31.79
N LYS A 229 18.86 -23.09 -32.47
CA LYS A 229 18.95 -23.24 -33.93
C LYS A 229 19.15 -24.69 -34.33
N ASN A 230 18.62 -25.06 -35.49
CA ASN A 230 18.97 -26.31 -36.15
C ASN A 230 20.44 -26.29 -36.53
N GLN A 231 21.23 -27.26 -36.07
CA GLN A 231 22.68 -27.31 -36.31
C GLN A 231 23.04 -28.06 -37.61
N LYS A 232 22.09 -28.78 -38.23
CA LYS A 232 22.31 -29.58 -39.43
C LYS A 232 22.25 -28.70 -40.70
N SER A 233 23.21 -28.87 -41.61
CA SER A 233 23.33 -28.01 -42.82
C SER A 233 22.36 -28.39 -43.94
N SER A 234 21.91 -29.64 -43.98
CA SER A 234 20.97 -30.16 -44.97
C SER A 234 20.00 -31.10 -44.26
N ASP A 235 19.00 -30.52 -43.62
CA ASP A 235 18.04 -31.27 -42.81
C ASP A 235 16.75 -31.53 -43.57
N THR A 236 16.48 -32.79 -43.89
CA THR A 236 15.26 -33.18 -44.62
C THR A 236 14.28 -33.96 -43.76
N ASP A 237 14.66 -34.37 -42.55
CA ASP A 237 13.97 -35.44 -41.82
C ASP A 237 14.00 -35.32 -40.29
N THR A 238 14.97 -34.61 -39.71
CA THR A 238 15.18 -34.62 -38.24
C THR A 238 14.55 -33.41 -37.53
N GLY A 239 14.63 -32.23 -38.13
CA GLY A 239 13.99 -31.01 -37.65
C GLY A 239 12.52 -30.90 -38.03
N VAL A 240 11.89 -29.84 -37.54
CA VAL A 240 10.44 -29.62 -37.68
C VAL A 240 10.11 -28.56 -38.73
N GLU A 241 8.96 -28.70 -39.40
CA GLU A 241 8.53 -27.78 -40.47
C GLU A 241 8.06 -26.43 -39.96
N LYS A 242 7.51 -26.41 -38.73
CA LYS A 242 7.05 -25.22 -38.04
C LYS A 242 7.92 -24.98 -36.81
N ALA A 243 8.23 -23.73 -36.54
CA ALA A 243 8.94 -23.37 -35.33
C ALA A 243 8.15 -23.83 -34.10
N GLN A 244 8.87 -24.40 -33.15
CA GLN A 244 8.37 -24.69 -31.82
C GLN A 244 8.58 -23.50 -30.90
N ALA A 245 7.77 -23.38 -29.86
CA ALA A 245 7.74 -22.19 -28.99
C ALA A 245 7.74 -22.56 -27.50
N LEU A 246 7.32 -21.63 -26.63
CA LEU A 246 7.40 -21.77 -25.17
C LEU A 246 6.74 -23.06 -24.66
N HIS A 247 5.55 -23.41 -25.16
CA HIS A 247 4.86 -24.64 -24.79
C HIS A 247 5.70 -25.89 -25.12
N ASP A 248 6.26 -25.96 -26.33
CA ASP A 248 7.11 -27.08 -26.73
C ASP A 248 8.42 -27.14 -25.93
N PHE A 249 9.00 -25.98 -25.61
CA PHE A 249 10.19 -25.88 -24.77
C PHE A 249 9.92 -26.48 -23.39
N VAL A 250 8.86 -26.04 -22.69
CA VAL A 250 8.57 -26.55 -21.35
C VAL A 250 8.18 -28.03 -21.37
N SER A 251 7.41 -28.47 -22.36
CA SER A 251 6.91 -29.85 -22.46
C SER A 251 8.01 -30.85 -22.84
N ASN A 252 8.86 -30.50 -23.81
CA ASN A 252 9.84 -31.43 -24.36
C ASN A 252 11.24 -31.29 -23.75
N THR A 253 11.58 -30.14 -23.17
CA THR A 253 12.94 -29.83 -22.70
C THR A 253 13.06 -29.84 -21.18
N LEU A 254 12.06 -29.29 -20.46
CA LEU A 254 12.19 -29.09 -19.02
C LEU A 254 11.84 -30.32 -18.18
N SER A 255 11.22 -31.36 -18.75
CA SER A 255 10.84 -32.61 -18.05
C SER A 255 10.13 -32.32 -16.71
N ASP A 256 8.96 -31.67 -16.75
CA ASP A 256 8.23 -31.17 -15.59
C ASP A 256 9.05 -30.25 -14.66
N GLY A 257 10.03 -29.55 -15.22
CA GLY A 257 10.86 -28.58 -14.51
C GLY A 257 12.06 -29.18 -13.78
N THR A 258 12.43 -30.44 -14.07
CA THR A 258 13.55 -31.16 -13.42
C THR A 258 14.86 -31.11 -14.22
N LYS A 259 14.81 -30.72 -15.50
CA LYS A 259 15.96 -30.67 -16.39
C LYS A 259 16.05 -29.35 -17.12
N ASN A 260 17.25 -29.02 -17.61
CA ASN A 260 17.51 -27.92 -18.55
C ASN A 260 17.04 -26.52 -18.11
N TRP A 261 16.80 -26.31 -16.81
CA TRP A 261 16.53 -24.99 -16.25
C TRP A 261 17.44 -24.73 -15.05
N PRO A 262 18.03 -23.53 -14.89
CA PRO A 262 17.99 -22.38 -15.80
C PRO A 262 19.00 -22.44 -16.96
N THR A 263 19.77 -23.54 -17.05
CA THR A 263 20.83 -23.73 -18.06
C THR A 263 20.52 -24.95 -18.92
N SER A 264 20.74 -24.83 -20.23
CA SER A 264 20.54 -25.88 -21.23
C SER A 264 21.53 -27.04 -21.09
N SER A 265 21.35 -28.08 -21.90
CA SER A 265 22.29 -29.18 -22.06
C SER A 265 23.19 -29.02 -23.29
N GLU A 266 23.17 -27.86 -23.98
CA GLU A 266 23.98 -27.64 -25.18
C GLU A 266 25.49 -27.80 -24.92
N THR A 267 26.22 -28.26 -25.94
CA THR A 267 27.66 -28.48 -25.87
C THR A 267 28.43 -27.18 -25.59
N SER A 268 28.00 -26.08 -26.21
CA SER A 268 28.57 -24.73 -26.02
C SER A 268 27.65 -23.85 -25.18
N LYS A 269 27.06 -24.41 -24.11
CA LYS A 269 26.17 -23.68 -23.21
C LYS A 269 26.90 -22.60 -22.41
N SER A 270 26.18 -21.54 -22.10
CA SER A 270 26.62 -20.52 -21.15
C SER A 270 25.77 -20.60 -19.88
N ASN A 271 26.30 -20.14 -18.75
CA ASN A 271 25.55 -20.13 -17.49
C ASN A 271 24.23 -19.37 -17.66
N ASN A 272 23.14 -20.03 -17.26
CA ASN A 272 21.76 -19.53 -17.29
C ASN A 272 21.28 -19.11 -18.68
N ASP A 273 21.78 -19.74 -19.74
CA ASP A 273 21.43 -19.43 -21.12
C ASP A 273 19.92 -19.52 -21.40
N ASN A 274 19.20 -20.49 -20.83
CA ASN A 274 17.74 -20.59 -20.96
C ASN A 274 17.02 -19.45 -20.25
N ALA A 275 17.42 -19.10 -19.02
CA ALA A 275 16.83 -17.95 -18.32
C ALA A 275 17.08 -16.64 -19.08
N LYS A 276 18.28 -16.44 -19.62
CA LYS A 276 18.64 -15.27 -20.45
C LYS A 276 17.84 -15.22 -21.76
N ALA A 277 17.67 -16.36 -22.42
CA ALA A 277 16.89 -16.45 -23.65
C ALA A 277 15.41 -16.14 -23.41
N VAL A 278 14.80 -16.72 -22.37
CA VAL A 278 13.42 -16.41 -21.97
C VAL A 278 13.27 -14.93 -21.63
N ALA A 279 14.15 -14.39 -20.78
CA ALA A 279 14.13 -12.97 -20.42
C ALA A 279 14.22 -12.06 -21.65
N GLY A 280 15.16 -12.35 -22.55
CA GLY A 280 15.35 -11.59 -23.78
C GLY A 280 14.13 -11.62 -24.69
N ASP A 281 13.46 -12.76 -24.80
CA ASP A 281 12.24 -12.87 -25.60
C ASP A 281 11.08 -12.10 -24.95
N LEU A 282 10.88 -12.22 -23.63
CA LEU A 282 9.83 -11.50 -22.89
C LEU A 282 10.00 -9.97 -22.96
N THR A 283 11.23 -9.47 -22.91
CA THR A 283 11.47 -8.02 -22.91
C THR A 283 11.60 -7.41 -24.31
N LYS A 284 12.08 -8.15 -25.31
CA LYS A 284 12.41 -7.59 -26.63
C LYS A 284 11.42 -7.96 -27.73
N LYS A 285 10.70 -9.08 -27.63
CA LYS A 285 9.77 -9.53 -28.68
C LYS A 285 8.32 -9.18 -28.40
N LEU A 286 7.97 -8.90 -27.14
CA LEU A 286 6.61 -8.58 -26.74
C LEU A 286 6.33 -7.09 -26.83
N THR A 287 5.10 -6.73 -27.22
CA THR A 287 4.62 -5.35 -27.14
C THR A 287 4.42 -4.91 -25.68
N PRO A 288 4.33 -3.61 -25.38
CA PRO A 288 4.02 -3.13 -24.04
C PRO A 288 2.76 -3.79 -23.43
N GLU A 289 1.70 -3.97 -24.23
CA GLU A 289 0.44 -4.61 -23.80
C GLU A 289 0.62 -6.10 -23.50
N GLU A 290 1.45 -6.80 -24.28
CA GLU A 290 1.78 -8.21 -24.01
C GLU A 290 2.62 -8.35 -22.73
N LYS A 291 3.50 -7.38 -22.45
CA LYS A 291 4.31 -7.36 -21.22
C LYS A 291 3.45 -7.19 -19.97
N THR A 292 2.41 -6.36 -20.01
CA THR A 292 1.51 -6.21 -18.85
C THR A 292 0.73 -7.49 -18.55
N ILE A 293 0.34 -8.23 -19.59
CA ILE A 293 -0.27 -9.57 -19.44
C ILE A 293 0.73 -10.53 -18.79
N VAL A 294 1.96 -10.59 -19.29
CA VAL A 294 3.01 -11.45 -18.73
C VAL A 294 3.32 -11.08 -17.28
N ALA A 295 3.38 -9.79 -16.93
CA ALA A 295 3.62 -9.33 -15.57
C ALA A 295 2.53 -9.81 -14.61
N GLY A 296 1.26 -9.70 -15.02
CA GLY A 296 0.15 -10.26 -14.26
C GLY A 296 0.27 -11.78 -14.07
N LEU A 297 0.64 -12.51 -15.12
CA LEU A 297 0.86 -13.96 -15.05
C LEU A 297 2.03 -14.34 -14.14
N LEU A 298 3.11 -13.57 -14.12
CA LEU A 298 4.25 -13.80 -13.23
C LEU A 298 3.88 -13.58 -11.76
N ALA A 299 3.17 -12.48 -11.47
CA ALA A 299 2.64 -12.21 -10.13
C ALA A 299 1.68 -13.34 -9.67
N LYS A 300 0.83 -13.81 -10.59
CA LYS A 300 -0.14 -14.89 -10.34
C LYS A 300 0.48 -16.26 -10.09
N THR A 301 1.52 -16.63 -10.86
CA THR A 301 1.99 -18.03 -10.94
C THR A 301 3.32 -18.28 -10.26
N ILE A 302 4.17 -17.25 -10.09
CA ILE A 302 5.53 -17.43 -9.58
C ILE A 302 5.73 -16.64 -8.29
N GLU A 303 5.48 -15.33 -8.33
CA GLU A 303 5.96 -14.43 -7.29
C GLU A 303 4.99 -14.28 -6.11
N GLY A 304 3.70 -14.47 -6.37
CA GLY A 304 2.63 -14.02 -5.49
C GLY A 304 2.46 -12.50 -5.59
N GLY A 305 1.20 -12.04 -5.50
CA GLY A 305 0.89 -10.62 -5.46
C GLY A 305 0.09 -10.30 -4.20
N GLU A 306 0.55 -9.31 -3.43
CA GLU A 306 -0.19 -8.76 -2.30
C GLU A 306 -0.87 -7.45 -2.71
N VAL A 307 -2.11 -7.29 -2.27
CA VAL A 307 -2.94 -6.13 -2.56
C VAL A 307 -3.31 -5.44 -1.27
N VAL A 308 -3.18 -4.12 -1.24
CA VAL A 308 -3.59 -3.30 -0.10
C VAL A 308 -4.62 -2.28 -0.54
N GLU A 309 -5.64 -2.10 0.30
CA GLU A 309 -6.68 -1.10 0.12
C GLU A 309 -6.50 0.05 1.12
N ILE A 310 -6.20 1.24 0.60
CA ILE A 310 -5.92 2.45 1.38
C ILE A 310 -7.01 3.49 1.09
N ARG A 311 -8.12 3.42 1.85
CA ARG A 311 -9.26 4.35 1.68
C ARG A 311 -9.00 5.71 2.32
N ALA A 312 -8.33 5.72 3.47
CA ALA A 312 -8.06 6.91 4.24
C ALA A 312 -6.96 6.62 5.27
N VAL A 313 -6.24 7.66 5.68
CA VAL A 313 -5.51 7.65 6.96
C VAL A 313 -6.41 8.29 8.00
N SER A 314 -6.77 7.51 9.01
CA SER A 314 -7.55 7.96 10.16
C SER A 314 -6.68 8.10 11.39
N SER A 315 -7.07 9.02 12.26
CA SER A 315 -6.40 9.34 13.51
C SER A 315 -7.45 9.46 14.60
N THR A 316 -7.27 8.70 15.69
CA THR A 316 -7.97 9.00 16.95
C THR A 316 -6.91 9.49 17.92
N SER A 317 -6.98 10.77 18.30
CA SER A 317 -6.03 11.41 19.21
C SER A 317 -6.55 11.35 20.64
N VAL A 318 -5.64 11.15 21.59
CA VAL A 318 -5.87 11.30 23.03
C VAL A 318 -4.75 12.16 23.56
N MET A 319 -5.07 13.40 23.93
CA MET A 319 -4.11 14.45 24.23
C MET A 319 -4.32 15.01 25.63
N VAL A 320 -3.23 15.26 26.34
CA VAL A 320 -3.22 16.07 27.56
C VAL A 320 -2.59 17.41 27.22
N ASN A 321 -3.40 18.46 27.22
CA ASN A 321 -3.00 19.82 26.89
C ASN A 321 -2.80 20.63 28.18
N ALA A 322 -1.67 21.31 28.29
CA ALA A 322 -1.46 22.40 29.24
C ALA A 322 -1.69 23.72 28.52
N CYS A 323 -2.67 24.49 28.98
CA CYS A 323 -3.10 25.75 28.39
C CYS A 323 -2.85 26.92 29.34
N TYR A 324 -2.58 28.08 28.77
CA TYR A 324 -2.49 29.34 29.49
C TYR A 324 -3.30 30.42 28.78
N ASP A 325 -4.18 31.06 29.55
CA ASP A 325 -5.02 32.17 29.16
C ASP A 325 -4.29 33.47 29.51
N LEU A 326 -3.92 34.24 28.49
CA LEU A 326 -3.26 35.52 28.59
C LEU A 326 -4.31 36.58 28.93
N LEU A 327 -4.41 36.94 30.20
CA LEU A 327 -5.34 37.98 30.65
C LEU A 327 -5.05 39.31 29.94
N SER A 328 -6.03 39.81 29.19
CA SER A 328 -6.00 41.15 28.58
C SER A 328 -6.97 42.05 29.32
N GLU A 329 -6.50 43.17 29.85
CA GLU A 329 -7.38 44.19 30.44
C GLU A 329 -8.26 44.80 29.34
N GLY A 330 -9.59 44.83 29.54
CA GLY A 330 -10.51 45.71 28.81
C GLY A 330 -11.26 45.15 27.59
N LEU A 331 -11.03 43.91 27.15
CA LEU A 331 -11.89 43.24 26.15
C LEU A 331 -12.35 41.89 26.71
N GLY A 332 -13.62 41.53 26.57
CA GLY A 332 -14.16 40.20 26.93
C GLY A 332 -13.62 39.02 26.10
N VAL A 333 -12.44 39.20 25.49
CA VAL A 333 -11.71 38.24 24.67
C VAL A 333 -10.37 37.95 25.34
N VAL A 334 -10.09 36.68 25.60
CA VAL A 334 -8.90 36.18 26.28
C VAL A 334 -8.08 35.34 25.31
N PRO A 335 -6.91 35.81 24.87
CA PRO A 335 -5.99 34.98 24.10
C PRO A 335 -5.53 33.77 24.91
N TYR A 336 -5.35 32.63 24.25
CA TYR A 336 -4.83 31.42 24.88
C TYR A 336 -3.79 30.72 24.00
N ALA A 337 -2.90 29.99 24.65
CA ALA A 337 -1.98 29.06 24.01
C ALA A 337 -1.95 27.74 24.78
N CYS A 338 -1.83 26.62 24.07
CA CYS A 338 -1.72 25.31 24.66
C CYS A 338 -0.58 24.50 24.05
N VAL A 339 0.04 23.67 24.88
CA VAL A 339 0.98 22.63 24.48
C VAL A 339 0.46 21.30 24.99
N GLY A 340 0.27 20.36 24.07
CA GLY A 340 -0.30 19.05 24.31
C GLY A 340 0.65 17.93 23.98
N LEU A 341 0.64 16.89 24.82
CA LEU A 341 1.34 15.62 24.59
C LEU A 341 0.35 14.48 24.75
N GLY A 342 0.49 13.45 23.92
CA GLY A 342 -0.45 12.35 23.92
C GLY A 342 -0.10 11.26 22.92
N GLY A 343 -1.14 10.52 22.52
CA GLY A 343 -1.02 9.43 21.54
C GLY A 343 -2.07 9.52 20.45
N ASN A 344 -1.73 8.98 19.29
CA ASN A 344 -2.64 8.77 18.17
C ASN A 344 -2.74 7.28 17.88
N PHE A 345 -3.97 6.83 17.73
CA PHE A 345 -4.32 5.55 17.13
C PHE A 345 -4.52 5.78 15.63
N VAL A 346 -3.51 5.43 14.82
CA VAL A 346 -3.50 5.70 13.39
C VAL A 346 -3.96 4.47 12.62
N GLY A 347 -5.00 4.61 11.80
CA GLY A 347 -5.48 3.54 10.92
C GLY A 347 -5.24 3.87 9.45
N VAL A 348 -4.51 2.99 8.75
CA VAL A 348 -4.15 3.12 7.31
C VAL A 348 -5.01 2.20 6.43
N VAL A 349 -5.23 0.98 6.91
CA VAL A 349 -6.09 -0.06 6.30
C VAL A 349 -7.24 -0.33 7.25
N ASP A 350 -8.42 -0.64 6.71
CA ASP A 350 -9.61 -0.89 7.53
C ASP A 350 -9.35 -2.04 8.54
N GLY A 351 -9.61 -1.76 9.82
CA GLY A 351 -9.49 -2.76 10.89
C GLY A 351 -8.12 -2.87 11.56
N HIS A 352 -7.10 -2.13 11.09
CA HIS A 352 -5.77 -2.11 11.72
C HIS A 352 -5.43 -0.73 12.27
N ILE A 353 -4.85 -0.70 13.48
CA ILE A 353 -4.56 0.53 14.21
C ILE A 353 -3.15 0.43 14.79
N THR A 354 -2.33 1.44 14.51
CA THR A 354 -0.98 1.57 15.04
C THR A 354 -0.94 2.72 16.05
N PRO A 355 -0.64 2.46 17.34
CA PRO A 355 -0.44 3.52 18.32
C PRO A 355 0.89 4.24 18.07
N LYS A 356 0.86 5.56 18.09
CA LYS A 356 2.04 6.44 17.99
C LYS A 356 1.93 7.57 19.01
N LEU A 357 3.05 8.13 19.42
CA LEU A 357 3.05 9.34 20.26
C LEU A 357 2.79 10.57 19.39
N ALA A 358 2.26 11.63 19.99
CA ALA A 358 2.03 12.89 19.30
C ALA A 358 2.15 14.09 20.22
N TYR A 359 2.32 15.25 19.60
CA TYR A 359 2.18 16.52 20.26
C TYR A 359 1.24 17.43 19.47
N ARG A 360 0.58 18.33 20.20
CA ARG A 360 -0.33 19.33 19.65
C ARG A 360 0.01 20.69 20.20
N LEU A 361 -0.02 21.70 19.33
CA LEU A 361 0.11 23.10 19.70
C LEU A 361 -1.17 23.80 19.32
N LYS A 362 -1.75 24.57 20.23
CA LYS A 362 -2.97 25.35 19.98
C LYS A 362 -2.73 26.81 20.35
N ALA A 363 -3.32 27.72 19.60
CA ALA A 363 -3.36 29.13 19.96
C ALA A 363 -4.63 29.78 19.40
N GLY A 364 -5.27 30.61 20.20
CA GLY A 364 -6.54 31.20 19.81
C GLY A 364 -7.04 32.27 20.76
N LEU A 365 -8.33 32.56 20.63
CA LEU A 365 -9.06 33.52 21.44
C LEU A 365 -10.26 32.81 22.07
N SER A 366 -10.52 33.11 23.33
CA SER A 366 -11.69 32.69 24.08
C SER A 366 -12.57 33.91 24.36
N TYR A 367 -13.87 33.81 24.17
CA TYR A 367 -14.86 34.85 24.46
C TYR A 367 -15.82 34.33 25.54
N GLN A 368 -15.91 35.05 26.65
CA GLN A 368 -16.79 34.68 27.75
C GLN A 368 -18.22 35.14 27.46
N LEU A 369 -19.13 34.18 27.26
CA LEU A 369 -20.56 34.45 27.00
C LEU A 369 -21.34 34.62 28.32
N SER A 370 -21.02 33.79 29.31
CA SER A 370 -21.48 33.88 30.70
C SER A 370 -20.37 33.40 31.64
N PRO A 371 -20.51 33.52 32.97
CA PRO A 371 -19.53 32.96 33.91
C PRO A 371 -19.25 31.47 33.68
N GLU A 372 -20.24 30.71 33.22
CA GLU A 372 -20.19 29.26 33.02
C GLU A 372 -19.92 28.88 31.55
N ILE A 373 -20.15 29.76 30.58
CA ILE A 373 -20.06 29.43 29.15
C ILE A 373 -19.04 30.32 28.46
N SER A 374 -18.07 29.70 27.80
CA SER A 374 -17.14 30.39 26.91
C SER A 374 -17.13 29.79 25.51
N ALA A 375 -17.04 30.62 24.49
CA ALA A 375 -16.80 30.20 23.11
C ALA A 375 -15.33 30.43 22.77
N PHE A 376 -14.72 29.59 21.96
CA PHE A 376 -13.32 29.76 21.55
C PHE A 376 -13.13 29.49 20.06
N ALA A 377 -12.16 30.19 19.49
CA ALA A 377 -11.71 30.00 18.13
C ALA A 377 -10.19 30.07 18.08
N GLY A 378 -9.55 29.15 17.37
CA GLY A 378 -8.10 29.05 17.35
C GLY A 378 -7.57 28.31 16.13
N GLY A 379 -6.25 28.22 16.07
CA GLY A 379 -5.53 27.36 15.14
C GLY A 379 -4.70 26.35 15.90
N PHE A 380 -4.53 25.17 15.32
CA PHE A 380 -3.71 24.12 15.90
C PHE A 380 -2.76 23.49 14.88
N TYR A 381 -1.67 22.96 15.41
CA TYR A 381 -0.72 22.09 14.72
C TYR A 381 -0.64 20.77 15.48
N HIS A 382 -0.90 19.67 14.78
CA HIS A 382 -0.79 18.32 15.33
C HIS A 382 0.27 17.53 14.58
N ARG A 383 1.15 16.85 15.32
CA ARG A 383 2.19 16.00 14.74
C ARG A 383 2.29 14.67 15.45
N VAL A 384 2.21 13.60 14.67
CA VAL A 384 2.54 12.26 15.12
C VAL A 384 4.06 12.09 15.07
N VAL A 385 4.62 11.63 16.18
CA VAL A 385 6.05 11.44 16.40
C VAL A 385 6.40 9.97 16.20
N GLY A 386 7.52 9.73 15.52
CA GLY A 386 8.05 8.39 15.29
C GLY A 386 8.89 8.34 14.03
N ASP A 387 9.31 7.13 13.70
CA ASP A 387 9.98 6.74 12.46
C ASP A 387 9.11 6.84 11.21
N GLY A 388 7.79 7.06 11.38
CA GLY A 388 6.82 7.08 10.28
C GLY A 388 6.50 5.68 9.74
N VAL A 389 6.94 4.62 10.41
CA VAL A 389 6.73 3.23 10.01
C VAL A 389 5.40 2.72 10.58
N TYR A 390 4.57 2.11 9.75
CA TYR A 390 3.30 1.50 10.12
C TYR A 390 3.30 0.05 9.63
N ASP A 391 3.62 -0.86 10.54
CA ASP A 391 3.82 -2.28 10.25
C ASP A 391 2.53 -3.11 10.43
N ASP A 392 2.60 -4.35 9.95
CA ASP A 392 1.56 -5.37 10.06
C ASP A 392 0.21 -4.95 9.45
N LEU A 393 0.24 -4.10 8.42
CA LEU A 393 -0.97 -3.69 7.71
C LEU A 393 -1.54 -4.90 6.96
N PRO A 394 -2.82 -5.28 7.17
CA PRO A 394 -3.40 -6.42 6.47
C PRO A 394 -3.31 -6.26 4.95
N ALA A 395 -2.75 -7.26 4.28
CA ALA A 395 -2.72 -7.36 2.83
C ALA A 395 -3.57 -8.55 2.36
N GLN A 396 -4.15 -8.43 1.18
CA GLN A 396 -4.98 -9.45 0.55
C GLN A 396 -4.22 -10.11 -0.59
N ARG A 397 -4.37 -11.41 -0.75
CA ARG A 397 -3.84 -12.10 -1.94
C ARG A 397 -4.73 -11.86 -3.15
N LEU A 398 -4.15 -11.97 -4.33
CA LEU A 398 -4.92 -12.03 -5.57
C LEU A 398 -5.90 -13.20 -5.53
N VAL A 399 -7.12 -12.99 -6.02
CA VAL A 399 -8.17 -14.03 -6.05
C VAL A 399 -7.76 -15.17 -6.97
N ASP A 400 -6.96 -14.87 -8.00
CA ASP A 400 -6.47 -15.84 -8.95
C ASP A 400 -5.05 -16.33 -8.66
N ASP A 401 -4.51 -16.06 -7.46
CA ASP A 401 -3.17 -16.46 -7.07
C ASP A 401 -3.00 -18.00 -7.07
N THR A 402 -2.07 -18.48 -7.88
CA THR A 402 -1.67 -19.89 -7.96
C THR A 402 -0.19 -20.09 -7.66
N SER A 403 0.48 -19.07 -7.10
CA SER A 403 1.90 -19.11 -6.76
C SER A 403 2.20 -20.09 -5.62
N PRO A 404 3.46 -20.56 -5.50
CA PRO A 404 3.86 -21.46 -4.42
C PRO A 404 3.56 -20.91 -3.02
N ALA A 405 3.31 -21.79 -2.05
CA ALA A 405 3.08 -21.38 -0.67
C ALA A 405 4.31 -20.66 -0.07
N GLY A 406 4.05 -19.68 0.81
CA GLY A 406 5.10 -18.90 1.48
C GLY A 406 5.67 -17.73 0.67
N ARG A 407 5.09 -17.43 -0.49
CA ARG A 407 5.45 -16.26 -1.30
C ARG A 407 4.90 -14.95 -0.75
N THR A 408 3.76 -14.98 -0.05
CA THR A 408 3.14 -13.82 0.61
C THR A 408 3.26 -13.94 2.13
N LYS A 409 3.35 -12.81 2.84
CA LYS A 409 3.24 -12.74 4.31
C LYS A 409 1.84 -12.30 4.76
N ASP A 410 1.03 -11.84 3.82
CA ASP A 410 -0.32 -11.28 4.01
C ASP A 410 -0.31 -10.00 4.86
N THR A 411 0.86 -9.33 4.93
CA THR A 411 1.05 -8.08 5.64
C THR A 411 1.97 -7.12 4.90
N ALA A 412 1.69 -5.83 5.00
CA ALA A 412 2.44 -4.73 4.42
C ALA A 412 2.94 -3.74 5.47
N ILE A 413 3.89 -2.92 5.06
CA ILE A 413 4.48 -1.83 5.83
C ILE A 413 4.25 -0.54 5.03
N ALA A 414 3.56 0.43 5.64
CA ALA A 414 3.51 1.79 5.10
C ALA A 414 4.54 2.69 5.80
N ASN A 415 5.11 3.62 5.07
CA ASN A 415 5.95 4.67 5.62
C ASN A 415 5.39 6.02 5.22
N PHE A 416 5.14 6.91 6.19
CA PHE A 416 4.77 8.29 5.95
C PHE A 416 4.97 9.16 7.19
N SER A 417 5.21 10.45 6.96
CA SER A 417 5.17 11.46 8.03
C SER A 417 3.73 11.97 8.17
N MET A 418 3.16 11.87 9.37
CA MET A 418 1.81 12.35 9.67
C MET A 418 1.83 13.63 10.51
N ALA A 419 1.36 14.71 9.90
CA ALA A 419 1.02 15.96 10.59
C ALA A 419 -0.22 16.57 9.93
N TYR A 420 -0.89 17.47 10.64
CA TYR A 420 -1.99 18.26 10.11
C TYR A 420 -2.11 19.59 10.86
N VAL A 421 -2.66 20.58 10.17
CA VAL A 421 -2.95 21.90 10.74
C VAL A 421 -4.43 22.16 10.60
N GLY A 422 -5.05 22.80 11.58
CA GLY A 422 -6.48 23.07 11.51
C GLY A 422 -6.87 24.34 12.23
N GLY A 423 -8.12 24.71 12.05
CA GLY A 423 -8.79 25.66 12.93
C GLY A 423 -9.63 24.89 13.93
N GLU A 424 -9.81 25.43 15.13
CA GLU A 424 -10.74 24.90 16.14
C GLU A 424 -11.80 25.95 16.45
N PHE A 425 -13.05 25.51 16.59
CA PHE A 425 -14.19 26.35 16.95
C PHE A 425 -15.05 25.59 17.94
N GLY A 426 -15.17 26.08 19.17
CA GLY A 426 -15.83 25.32 20.23
C GLY A 426 -16.45 26.15 21.32
N VAL A 427 -17.05 25.43 22.25
CA VAL A 427 -17.66 25.97 23.48
C VAL A 427 -17.19 25.16 24.67
N ARG A 428 -16.96 25.84 25.81
CA ARG A 428 -16.65 25.22 27.10
C ARG A 428 -17.74 25.57 28.10
N PHE A 429 -18.15 24.59 28.91
CA PHE A 429 -19.13 24.71 29.98
C PHE A 429 -18.42 24.42 31.31
N ALA A 430 -18.24 25.44 32.14
CA ALA A 430 -17.63 25.36 33.45
C ALA A 430 -18.69 25.11 34.54
N PHE A 431 -18.32 24.37 35.59
CA PHE A 431 -19.17 24.06 36.74
C PHE A 431 -18.37 23.78 38.02
#